data_AF-W1I2C9-F1
#
_entry.id   AF-W1I2C9-F1
#
_cell.length_a   1.000
_cell.length_b   1.000
_cell.length_c   1.000
_cell.angle_alpha   90.00
_cell.angle_beta   90.00
_cell.angle_gamma   90.00
#
_symmetry.space_group_name_H-M   'P 1'
#
loop_
_entity.id
_entity.type
_entity.pdbx_description
1 polymer ?
#
loop_
_entity_poly.entity_id
_entity_poly.type
_entity_poly.pdbx_seq_one_letter_code
_entity_poly.pdbx_strand_id
1 'polypeptide(L)'
;MVKFKTQFHSHARVFQRPGDPIKVVYSPRYDENGVLDLQPTGEENLYDFIQSHAQSTDIHVILDRFASGETDVLSQIQGFYADASDMPKTYAEVLNAVIAGEQTFDRLPVEIKQKFGNSFSTWLSSMDNPDFAERMGFPKPAEPGMTDSQVQDFAGSSGSAAVASAPSAPSQVPSS
;
A
#
# COMPACT_ATOMS: atom_id res chain seq x y z
N MET A 1 -54.12 12.90 39.69
CA MET A 1 -54.29 13.09 38.23
C MET A 1 -52.91 13.43 37.65
N VAL A 2 -52.29 12.52 36.89
CA VAL A 2 -50.96 12.77 36.32
C VAL A 2 -51.13 13.62 35.06
N LYS A 3 -50.43 14.76 35.00
CA LYS A 3 -50.53 15.71 33.89
C LYS A 3 -49.57 15.26 32.78
N PHE A 4 -50.10 14.83 31.64
CA PHE A 4 -49.29 14.39 30.49
C PHE A 4 -48.62 15.59 29.81
N LYS A 5 -47.33 15.45 29.46
CA LYS A 5 -46.62 16.46 28.66
C LYS A 5 -47.14 16.41 27.23
N THR A 6 -47.70 17.50 26.76
CA THR A 6 -48.19 17.69 25.38
C THR A 6 -47.26 18.61 24.58
N GLN A 7 -47.38 18.58 23.26
CA GLN A 7 -46.63 19.42 22.32
C GLN A 7 -46.78 20.93 22.55
N PHE A 8 -47.82 21.36 23.27
CA PHE A 8 -48.11 22.77 23.55
C PHE A 8 -47.47 23.27 24.86
N HIS A 9 -46.77 22.39 25.61
CA HIS A 9 -45.98 22.84 26.75
C HIS A 9 -44.72 23.57 26.27
N SER A 10 -44.30 24.58 27.02
CA SER A 10 -43.01 25.23 26.81
C SER A 10 -41.90 24.20 27.04
N HIS A 11 -41.09 23.97 26.00
CA HIS A 11 -39.90 23.14 26.10
C HIS A 11 -38.73 24.04 26.49
N ALA A 12 -37.91 23.59 27.43
CA ALA A 12 -36.64 24.24 27.69
C ALA A 12 -35.78 24.14 26.42
N ARG A 13 -35.37 25.28 25.88
CA ARG A 13 -34.38 25.28 24.80
C ARG A 13 -33.03 24.95 25.43
N VAL A 14 -32.48 23.79 25.07
CA VAL A 14 -31.13 23.42 25.47
C VAL A 14 -30.18 24.10 24.49
N PHE A 15 -29.44 25.09 24.97
CA PHE A 15 -28.37 25.69 24.19
C PHE A 15 -27.18 24.71 24.21
N GLN A 16 -26.83 24.19 23.03
CA GLN A 16 -25.62 23.38 22.87
C GLN A 16 -24.45 24.31 22.54
N ARG A 17 -23.28 24.03 23.12
CA ARG A 17 -22.06 24.77 22.78
C ARG A 17 -21.68 24.41 21.34
N PRO A 18 -21.41 25.39 20.45
CA PRO A 18 -21.17 25.15 19.02
C PRO A 18 -19.84 24.44 18.70
N GLY A 19 -19.10 23.97 19.72
CA GLY A 19 -17.73 23.49 19.58
C GLY A 19 -16.74 24.64 19.42
N ASP A 20 -15.46 24.28 19.25
CA ASP A 20 -14.37 25.21 18.96
C ASP A 20 -13.80 24.85 17.57
N PRO A 21 -13.49 25.84 16.71
CA PRO A 21 -12.96 25.58 15.36
C PRO A 21 -11.48 25.15 15.35
N ILE A 22 -10.80 25.27 16.50
CA ILE A 22 -9.39 24.97 16.68
C ILE A 22 -9.27 23.55 17.25
N LYS A 23 -8.52 22.70 16.55
CA LYS A 23 -8.20 21.33 16.94
C LYS A 23 -6.79 21.29 17.51
N VAL A 24 -6.65 20.97 18.79
CA VAL A 24 -5.35 20.76 19.43
C VAL A 24 -4.78 19.41 18.97
N VAL A 25 -3.55 19.43 18.45
CA VAL A 25 -2.80 18.25 18.04
C VAL A 25 -1.94 17.79 19.21
N TYR A 26 -2.11 16.52 19.58
CA TYR A 26 -1.34 15.88 20.64
C TYR A 26 -0.27 14.98 20.04
N SER A 27 0.93 15.03 20.61
CA SER A 27 2.02 14.13 20.26
C SER A 27 2.41 13.27 21.47
N PRO A 28 2.69 11.97 21.30
CA PRO A 28 3.20 11.14 22.37
C PRO A 28 4.63 11.55 22.74
N ARG A 29 4.88 11.79 24.03
CA ARG A 29 6.20 12.03 24.60
C ARG A 29 6.38 11.13 25.81
N TYR A 30 7.52 10.45 25.89
CA TYR A 30 7.87 9.65 27.06
C TYR A 30 8.28 10.57 28.21
N ASP A 31 7.68 10.35 29.38
CA ASP A 31 8.08 11.00 30.62
C ASP A 31 9.37 10.36 31.20
N GLU A 32 9.88 10.91 32.30
CA GLU A 32 11.08 10.40 32.98
C GLU A 32 10.87 9.00 33.59
N ASN A 33 9.62 8.55 33.71
CA ASN A 33 9.23 7.24 34.23
C ASN A 33 9.03 6.21 33.12
N GLY A 34 9.24 6.58 31.84
CA GLY A 34 9.04 5.72 30.67
C GLY A 34 7.57 5.50 30.30
N VAL A 35 6.65 6.28 30.86
CA VAL A 35 5.21 6.29 30.54
C VAL A 35 4.94 7.25 29.39
N LEU A 36 4.02 6.84 28.50
CA LEU A 36 3.64 7.61 27.31
C LEU A 36 2.60 8.68 27.68
N ASP A 37 3.00 9.95 27.65
CA ASP A 37 2.11 11.08 27.88
C ASP A 37 1.79 11.82 26.56
N LEU A 38 0.53 12.20 26.38
CA LEU A 38 0.08 13.01 25.24
C LEU A 38 0.23 14.50 25.59
N GLN A 39 1.22 15.16 24.99
CA GLN A 39 1.42 16.60 25.17
C GLN A 39 0.83 17.40 24.00
N PRO A 40 0.09 18.49 24.27
CA PRO A 40 -0.42 19.36 23.21
C PRO A 40 0.78 20.03 22.52
N THR A 41 0.97 19.69 21.25
CA THR A 41 2.14 20.09 20.47
C THR A 41 1.82 21.21 19.49
N GLY A 42 0.56 21.35 19.08
CA GLY A 42 0.14 22.42 18.19
C GLY A 42 -1.37 22.61 18.15
N GLU A 43 -1.79 23.64 17.43
CA GLU A 43 -3.19 23.96 17.18
C GLU A 43 -3.40 24.07 15.67
N GLU A 44 -4.42 23.39 15.16
CA GLU A 44 -4.82 23.42 13.75
C GLU A 44 -6.21 24.02 13.62
N ASN A 45 -6.38 25.00 12.72
CA ASN A 45 -7.71 25.48 12.35
C ASN A 45 -8.37 24.48 11.40
N LEU A 46 -9.47 23.86 11.85
CA LEU A 46 -10.17 22.82 11.09
C LEU A 46 -10.73 23.36 9.77
N TYR A 47 -11.21 24.61 9.77
CA TYR A 47 -11.78 25.21 8.57
C TYR A 47 -10.72 25.40 7.50
N ASP A 48 -9.57 25.97 7.87
CA ASP A 48 -8.47 26.21 6.94
C ASP A 48 -7.89 24.90 6.39
N PHE A 49 -7.81 23.87 7.23
CA PHE A 49 -7.42 22.53 6.81
C PHE A 49 -8.37 21.98 5.74
N ILE A 50 -9.69 22.05 5.96
CA ILE A 50 -10.69 21.59 4.98
C ILE A 50 -10.57 22.39 3.67
N GLN A 51 -10.42 23.72 3.76
CA GLN A 51 -10.33 24.58 2.58
C GLN A 51 -9.02 24.39 1.81
N SER A 52 -7.94 23.94 2.46
CA SER A 52 -6.67 23.63 1.78
C SER A 52 -6.84 22.56 0.69
N HIS A 53 -7.84 21.68 0.82
CA HIS A 53 -8.15 20.63 -0.16
C HIS A 53 -9.08 21.08 -1.29
N ALA A 54 -9.65 22.28 -1.23
CA ALA A 54 -10.69 22.71 -2.17
C ALA A 54 -10.24 22.62 -3.64
N GLN A 55 -9.03 23.07 -3.97
CA GLN A 55 -8.50 22.98 -5.34
C GLN A 55 -8.24 21.55 -5.82
N SER A 56 -7.97 20.62 -4.89
CA SER A 56 -7.70 19.22 -5.25
C SER A 56 -8.97 18.46 -5.62
N THR A 57 -10.13 18.92 -5.16
CA THR A 57 -11.43 18.28 -5.40
C THR A 57 -12.24 18.99 -6.49
N ASP A 58 -11.87 20.21 -6.88
CA ASP A 58 -12.58 20.95 -7.92
C ASP A 58 -12.36 20.31 -9.30
N ILE A 59 -13.46 19.87 -9.91
CA ILE A 59 -13.49 19.22 -11.22
C ILE A 59 -12.95 20.16 -12.31
N HIS A 60 -13.22 21.45 -12.23
CA HIS A 60 -12.75 22.39 -13.25
C HIS A 60 -11.23 22.49 -13.25
N VAL A 61 -10.63 22.57 -12.06
CA VAL A 61 -9.17 22.60 -11.88
C VAL A 61 -8.53 21.29 -12.39
N ILE A 62 -9.16 20.15 -12.13
CA ILE A 62 -8.71 18.84 -12.61
C ILE A 62 -8.76 18.77 -14.15
N LEU A 63 -9.86 19.23 -14.76
CA LEU A 63 -10.02 19.21 -16.21
C LEU A 63 -9.05 20.17 -16.92
N ASP A 64 -8.80 21.35 -16.35
CA ASP A 64 -7.85 22.31 -16.90
C ASP A 64 -6.41 21.77 -16.85
N ARG A 65 -6.03 21.10 -15.75
CA ARG A 65 -4.73 20.41 -15.63
C ARG A 65 -4.59 19.26 -16.62
N PHE A 66 -5.66 18.47 -16.79
CA PHE A 66 -5.69 17.39 -17.77
C PHE A 66 -5.59 17.92 -19.21
N ALA A 67 -6.33 18.98 -19.53
CA ALA A 67 -6.24 19.65 -20.83
C ALA A 67 -4.84 20.24 -21.08
N SER A 68 -4.13 20.62 -20.01
CA SER A 68 -2.72 21.04 -20.04
C SER A 68 -1.73 19.87 -20.20
N GLY A 69 -2.22 18.62 -20.22
CA GLY A 69 -1.43 17.41 -20.47
C GLY A 69 -1.02 16.61 -19.22
N GLU A 70 -1.52 16.97 -18.04
CA GLU A 70 -1.22 16.26 -16.79
C GLU A 70 -2.14 15.03 -16.65
N THR A 71 -1.67 13.85 -17.09
CA THR A 71 -2.45 12.60 -17.02
C THR A 71 -2.42 11.92 -15.65
N ASP A 72 -1.50 12.33 -14.78
CA ASP A 72 -1.33 11.78 -13.41
C ASP A 72 -2.54 12.09 -12.50
N VAL A 73 -3.25 13.20 -12.76
CA VAL A 73 -4.41 13.64 -11.97
C VAL A 73 -5.56 12.62 -11.97
N LEU A 74 -5.72 11.84 -13.06
CA LEU A 74 -6.76 10.82 -13.18
C LEU A 74 -6.28 9.42 -12.79
N SER A 75 -4.97 9.20 -12.63
CA SER A 75 -4.36 7.87 -12.49
C SER A 75 -3.50 7.74 -11.23
N GLN A 76 -3.87 8.40 -10.13
CA GLN A 76 -3.14 8.34 -8.86
C GLN A 76 -2.93 6.93 -8.30
N ILE A 77 -3.79 5.96 -8.65
CA ILE A 77 -3.63 4.56 -8.21
C ILE A 77 -3.91 3.63 -9.39
N GLN A 78 -2.89 3.41 -10.21
CA GLN A 78 -2.84 2.22 -11.04
C GLN A 78 -2.56 1.03 -10.10
N GLY A 79 -3.62 0.39 -9.61
CA GLY A 79 -3.52 -0.73 -8.68
C GLY A 79 -2.57 -1.80 -9.21
N PHE A 80 -1.44 -1.98 -8.53
CA PHE A 80 -0.51 -3.07 -8.81
C PHE A 80 -1.08 -4.34 -8.17
N TYR A 81 -1.60 -5.22 -9.00
CA TYR A 81 -2.03 -6.55 -8.56
C TYR A 81 -0.80 -7.43 -8.44
N ALA A 82 -0.20 -7.45 -7.25
CA ALA A 82 0.78 -8.45 -6.86
C ALA A 82 0.19 -9.41 -5.85
N ASP A 83 0.66 -10.66 -5.90
CA ASP A 83 0.38 -11.66 -4.89
C ASP A 83 1.02 -11.23 -3.56
N ALA A 84 0.24 -10.57 -2.70
CA ALA A 84 0.67 -10.10 -1.38
C ALA A 84 0.42 -11.16 -0.28
N SER A 85 0.28 -12.44 -0.64
CA SER A 85 0.00 -13.50 0.32
C SER A 85 1.16 -13.77 1.29
N ASP A 86 2.40 -13.52 0.85
CA ASP A 86 3.63 -13.81 1.61
C ASP A 86 4.19 -12.61 2.39
N MET A 87 3.53 -11.45 2.31
CA MET A 87 3.95 -10.25 3.04
C MET A 87 3.38 -10.27 4.47
N PRO A 88 4.21 -10.05 5.51
CA PRO A 88 3.74 -10.00 6.89
C PRO A 88 2.68 -8.90 7.05
N LYS A 89 1.51 -9.29 7.56
CA LYS A 89 0.34 -8.40 7.65
C LYS A 89 0.33 -7.61 8.95
N THR A 90 1.11 -8.06 9.94
CA THR A 90 1.13 -7.50 11.28
C THR A 90 2.54 -7.07 11.66
N TYR A 91 2.67 -5.91 12.31
CA TYR A 91 3.96 -5.41 12.81
C TYR A 91 4.68 -6.43 13.72
N ALA A 92 3.93 -7.20 14.51
CA ALA A 92 4.48 -8.28 15.33
C ALA A 92 5.16 -9.39 14.51
N GLU A 93 4.65 -9.72 13.31
CA GLU A 93 5.25 -10.71 12.42
C GLU A 93 6.58 -10.19 11.85
N VAL A 94 6.64 -8.90 11.52
CA VAL A 94 7.89 -8.24 11.10
C VAL A 94 8.93 -8.30 12.22
N LEU A 95 8.54 -8.00 13.47
CA LEU A 95 9.44 -8.11 14.61
C LEU A 95 9.92 -9.55 14.83
N ASN A 96 9.03 -10.54 14.73
CA ASN A 96 9.39 -11.95 14.85
C ASN A 96 10.35 -12.41 13.74
N ALA A 97 10.16 -11.92 12.51
CA ALA A 97 11.05 -12.20 11.38
C ALA A 97 12.45 -11.61 11.59
N VAL A 98 12.54 -10.39 12.11
CA VAL A 98 13.82 -9.75 12.46
C VAL A 98 14.54 -10.53 13.57
N ILE A 99 13.82 -10.92 14.63
CA ILE A 99 14.38 -11.72 15.74
C ILE A 99 14.87 -13.08 15.24
N ALA A 100 14.12 -13.74 14.35
CA ALA A 100 14.54 -15.00 13.74
C ALA A 100 15.80 -14.82 12.87
N GLY A 101 15.91 -13.69 12.16
CA GLY A 101 17.10 -13.31 11.40
C GLY A 101 18.32 -13.14 12.30
N GLU A 102 18.21 -12.38 13.39
CA GLU A 102 19.31 -12.15 14.34
C GLU A 102 19.79 -13.47 14.96
N GLN A 103 18.86 -14.33 15.40
CA GLN A 103 19.21 -15.65 15.93
C GLN A 103 19.89 -16.56 14.89
N THR A 104 19.49 -16.45 13.62
CA THR A 104 20.10 -17.21 12.53
C THR A 104 21.53 -16.73 12.29
N PHE A 105 21.73 -15.40 12.25
CA PHE A 105 23.04 -14.80 12.14
C PHE A 105 23.94 -15.21 13.31
N ASP A 106 23.43 -15.20 14.54
CA ASP A 106 24.20 -15.55 15.74
C ASP A 106 24.67 -17.01 15.77
N ARG A 107 23.91 -17.92 15.16
CA ARG A 107 24.30 -19.33 15.02
C ARG A 107 25.36 -19.57 13.95
N LEU A 108 25.64 -18.59 13.07
CA LEU A 108 26.63 -18.78 12.01
C LEU A 108 28.06 -18.91 12.57
N PRO A 109 28.89 -19.78 11.97
CA PRO A 109 30.32 -19.84 12.27
C PRO A 109 31.01 -18.48 12.10
N VAL A 110 32.00 -18.22 12.96
CA VAL A 110 32.73 -16.94 12.99
C VAL A 110 33.40 -16.64 11.63
N GLU A 111 33.85 -17.66 10.91
CA GLU A 111 34.43 -17.54 9.56
C GLU A 111 33.44 -16.92 8.56
N ILE A 112 32.16 -17.28 8.66
CA ILE A 112 31.10 -16.75 7.79
C ILE A 112 30.71 -15.34 8.26
N LYS A 113 30.56 -15.13 9.58
CA LYS A 113 30.28 -13.79 10.15
C LYS A 113 31.33 -12.76 9.77
N GLN A 114 32.61 -13.13 9.74
CA GLN A 114 33.71 -12.26 9.33
C GLN A 114 33.58 -11.81 7.88
N LYS A 115 33.10 -12.67 6.96
CA LYS A 115 32.84 -12.29 5.57
C LYS A 115 31.75 -11.21 5.45
N PHE A 116 30.88 -11.06 6.44
CA PHE A 116 29.86 -10.01 6.52
C PHE A 116 30.22 -8.89 7.52
N GLY A 117 31.48 -8.80 7.96
CA GLY A 117 31.93 -7.77 8.88
C GLY A 117 31.35 -7.87 10.29
N ASN A 118 30.91 -9.07 10.71
CA ASN A 118 30.23 -9.34 11.99
C ASN A 118 28.98 -8.46 12.25
N SER A 119 28.42 -7.86 11.20
CA SER A 119 27.26 -6.98 11.31
C SER A 119 26.03 -7.65 10.72
N PHE A 120 24.96 -7.70 11.52
CA PHE A 120 23.65 -8.18 11.09
C PHE A 120 23.08 -7.35 9.93
N SER A 121 23.29 -6.03 9.93
CA SER A 121 22.78 -5.16 8.87
C SER A 121 23.43 -5.45 7.52
N THR A 122 24.75 -5.68 7.49
CA THR A 122 25.49 -6.05 6.28
C THR A 122 25.09 -7.43 5.77
N TRP A 123 24.78 -8.37 6.67
CA TRP A 123 24.26 -9.69 6.32
C TRP A 123 22.85 -9.61 5.71
N LEU A 124 21.93 -8.87 6.35
CA LEU A 124 20.55 -8.71 5.88
C LEU A 124 20.49 -8.00 4.52
N SER A 125 21.24 -6.92 4.33
CA SER A 125 21.31 -6.22 3.04
C SER A 125 21.99 -7.05 1.94
N SER A 126 22.84 -8.01 2.30
CA SER A 126 23.47 -8.91 1.34
C SER A 126 22.56 -10.05 0.88
N MET A 127 21.46 -10.33 1.58
CA MET A 127 20.54 -11.44 1.30
C MET A 127 19.82 -11.31 -0.05
N ASP A 128 19.68 -10.08 -0.56
CA ASP A 128 19.08 -9.79 -1.87
C ASP A 128 20.10 -9.89 -3.03
N ASN A 129 21.40 -10.04 -2.73
CA ASN A 129 22.45 -10.13 -3.75
C ASN A 129 22.69 -11.58 -4.17
N PRO A 130 22.96 -11.85 -5.47
CA PRO A 130 23.22 -13.20 -5.98
C PRO A 130 24.48 -13.85 -5.37
N ASP A 131 25.43 -13.03 -4.88
CA ASP A 131 26.69 -13.48 -4.27
C ASP A 131 26.51 -13.99 -2.82
N PHE A 132 25.31 -13.87 -2.24
CA PHE A 132 25.03 -14.30 -0.88
C PHE A 132 25.31 -15.79 -0.66
N ALA A 133 24.90 -16.63 -1.60
CA ALA A 133 25.08 -18.08 -1.54
C ALA A 133 26.57 -18.48 -1.49
N GLU A 134 27.42 -17.77 -2.25
CA GLU A 134 28.87 -17.99 -2.27
C GLU A 134 29.53 -17.55 -0.95
N ARG A 135 29.09 -16.43 -0.38
CA ARG A 135 29.59 -15.92 0.91
C ARG A 135 29.14 -16.79 2.09
N MET A 136 27.96 -17.40 2.00
CA MET A 136 27.42 -18.37 2.96
C MET A 136 28.01 -19.79 2.81
N GLY A 137 28.78 -20.05 1.74
CA GLY A 137 29.50 -21.32 1.55
C GLY A 137 28.64 -22.46 1.00
N PHE A 138 27.48 -22.18 0.40
CA PHE A 138 26.72 -23.21 -0.32
C PHE A 138 27.37 -23.46 -1.69
N PRO A 139 27.63 -24.72 -2.09
CA PRO A 139 28.15 -25.01 -3.41
C PRO A 139 27.12 -24.57 -4.46
N LYS A 140 27.59 -23.78 -5.44
CA LYS A 140 26.83 -23.42 -6.64
C LYS A 140 26.21 -24.71 -7.22
N PRO A 141 24.88 -24.83 -7.34
CA PRO A 141 24.32 -25.94 -8.09
C PRO A 141 24.90 -25.86 -9.50
N ALA A 142 25.58 -26.92 -9.91
CA ALA A 142 26.11 -27.04 -11.26
C ALA A 142 24.95 -26.91 -12.25
N GLU A 143 25.05 -25.94 -13.15
CA GLU A 143 24.17 -25.77 -14.30
C GLU A 143 24.03 -27.12 -15.04
N PRO A 144 22.84 -27.75 -15.11
CA PRO A 144 22.55 -28.69 -16.17
C PRO A 144 22.02 -27.87 -17.35
N GLY A 145 22.93 -27.47 -18.23
CA GLY A 145 22.55 -27.22 -19.61
C GLY A 145 21.98 -28.50 -20.20
N MET A 146 20.66 -28.57 -20.34
CA MET A 146 19.99 -29.62 -21.10
C MET A 146 18.93 -28.99 -22.01
N THR A 147 19.31 -28.99 -23.29
CA THR A 147 18.58 -28.74 -24.54
C THR A 147 17.06 -28.60 -24.49
N ASP A 148 16.59 -27.48 -25.05
CA ASP A 148 15.21 -27.16 -25.45
C ASP A 148 14.73 -28.07 -26.60
N SER A 149 14.59 -29.36 -26.34
CA SER A 149 14.13 -30.34 -27.32
C SER A 149 13.39 -31.47 -26.59
N GLN A 150 12.19 -31.17 -26.08
CA GLN A 150 11.07 -32.11 -25.88
C GLN A 150 9.97 -31.50 -25.01
N VAL A 151 9.30 -30.44 -25.49
CA VAL A 151 7.92 -30.13 -25.09
C VAL A 151 7.14 -29.72 -26.34
N GLN A 152 6.92 -30.67 -27.26
CA GLN A 152 6.07 -30.46 -28.43
C GLN A 152 5.24 -31.70 -28.77
N ASP A 153 4.75 -32.45 -27.77
CA ASP A 153 3.91 -33.63 -28.01
C ASP A 153 2.75 -33.80 -27.01
N PHE A 154 2.20 -32.71 -26.46
CA PHE A 154 0.93 -32.76 -25.72
C PHE A 154 -0.01 -31.57 -26.00
N ALA A 155 -0.03 -31.08 -27.23
CA ALA A 155 -1.05 -30.13 -27.69
C ALA A 155 -1.78 -30.70 -28.91
N GLY A 156 -2.46 -31.83 -28.71
CA GLY A 156 -3.32 -32.46 -29.69
C GLY A 156 -4.70 -32.73 -29.10
N SER A 157 -5.72 -32.10 -29.69
CA SER A 157 -7.16 -32.37 -29.55
C SER A 157 -7.97 -31.56 -28.51
N SER A 158 -8.38 -30.36 -28.94
CA SER A 158 -9.76 -29.83 -28.89
C SER A 158 -9.68 -28.35 -29.29
N GLY A 159 -9.94 -27.98 -30.55
CA GLY A 159 -11.27 -27.98 -31.13
C GLY A 159 -11.88 -26.58 -31.00
N SER A 160 -11.56 -25.65 -31.91
CA SER A 160 -12.50 -24.57 -32.25
C SER A 160 -12.15 -23.95 -33.60
N ALA A 161 -13.10 -24.07 -34.51
CA ALA A 161 -13.07 -23.54 -35.85
C ALA A 161 -13.42 -22.04 -35.84
N ALA A 162 -12.64 -21.23 -36.55
CA ALA A 162 -13.10 -19.94 -37.08
C ALA A 162 -12.25 -19.61 -38.31
N VAL A 163 -12.74 -20.05 -39.47
CA VAL A 163 -12.21 -19.65 -40.78
C VAL A 163 -12.89 -18.36 -41.22
N ALA A 164 -12.05 -17.40 -41.60
CA ALA A 164 -12.20 -16.47 -42.72
C ALA A 164 -13.29 -15.39 -42.77
N SER A 165 -12.78 -14.25 -43.26
CA SER A 165 -13.35 -13.32 -44.25
C SER A 165 -14.26 -12.18 -43.79
N ALA A 166 -13.66 -10.98 -43.81
CA ALA A 166 -14.33 -9.73 -44.16
C ALA A 166 -15.08 -9.86 -45.51
N PRO A 167 -16.16 -9.09 -45.73
CA PRO A 167 -15.99 -7.94 -46.65
C PRO A 167 -16.86 -6.70 -46.34
N SER A 168 -16.33 -5.56 -46.79
CA SER A 168 -16.96 -4.41 -47.46
C SER A 168 -18.30 -3.82 -46.99
N ALA A 169 -18.27 -2.49 -46.82
CA ALA A 169 -19.40 -1.56 -46.67
C ALA A 169 -20.50 -1.70 -47.73
N PRO A 170 -21.71 -1.18 -47.45
CA PRO A 170 -22.22 -0.10 -48.29
C PRO A 170 -22.95 1.03 -47.53
N SER A 171 -23.06 2.14 -48.25
CA SER A 171 -23.71 3.42 -47.95
C SER A 171 -25.23 3.37 -47.68
N GLN A 172 -25.69 4.47 -47.06
CA GLN A 172 -26.92 5.25 -47.34
C GLN A 172 -28.25 4.99 -46.58
N VAL A 173 -28.61 5.99 -45.74
CA VAL A 173 -29.90 6.77 -45.56
C VAL A 173 -31.23 6.03 -45.23
N PRO A 174 -32.36 6.69 -44.77
CA PRO A 174 -32.66 8.13 -44.55
C PRO A 174 -33.45 8.53 -43.24
N SER A 175 -33.55 9.85 -43.04
CA SER A 175 -34.66 10.70 -42.53
C SER A 175 -35.54 10.33 -41.31
N SER A 176 -35.55 11.23 -40.31
CA SER A 176 -36.68 12.12 -39.96
C SER A 176 -36.20 13.26 -39.07
#